data_AF-A0A446CQZ2-F1
#
_entry.id   AF-A0A446CQZ2-F1
#
_cell.length_a   1.000
_cell.length_b   1.000
_cell.length_c   1.000
_cell.angle_alpha   90.00
_cell.angle_beta   90.00
_cell.angle_gamma   90.00
#
_symmetry.space_group_name_H-M   'P 1'
#
loop_
_entity.id
_entity.type
_entity.pdbx_description
1 polymer ?
#
loop_
_entity_poly.entity_id
_entity_poly.type
_entity_poly.pdbx_seq_one_letter_code
_entity_poly.pdbx_strand_id
1 'polypeptide(L)'
;MDTSNTPFGAAALDAARSLYQGEGLALPPVPAALAPHLRQVGATAYASRDLDWTLYDFDHFLDELQSGKAVEPYVAFGLSGHGLALQAAHYYAVTDRCAVLFQMRWGTPMNRPEQDRQRHDAALSFAQKLQAAADARATSGKSPSGQRIVAAESSFHGSRWAWLPADAAPASQPAWHASRGGAIVDALVALKQLG
;
A
#
# COMPACT_ATOMS: atom_id res chain seq x y z
N MET A 1 11.79 -16.92 34.83
CA MET A 1 11.37 -15.61 34.27
C MET A 1 11.53 -15.74 32.77
N ASP A 2 10.43 -16.04 32.07
CA ASP A 2 10.42 -16.14 30.61
C ASP A 2 10.60 -14.75 30.03
N THR A 3 11.77 -14.50 29.43
CA THR A 3 11.95 -13.37 28.52
C THR A 3 11.36 -13.81 27.19
N SER A 4 10.07 -13.57 27.02
CA SER A 4 9.37 -13.78 25.75
C SER A 4 10.09 -12.97 24.67
N ASN A 5 10.91 -13.67 23.90
CA ASN A 5 11.61 -13.16 22.74
C ASN A 5 10.59 -12.96 21.61
N THR A 6 9.66 -12.02 21.80
CA THR A 6 8.67 -11.66 20.80
C THR A 6 9.45 -11.09 19.61
N PRO A 7 9.38 -11.70 18.42
CA PRO A 7 10.02 -11.16 17.23
C PRO A 7 9.61 -9.71 17.04
N PHE A 8 10.55 -8.82 16.68
CA PHE A 8 10.27 -7.38 16.49
C PHE A 8 9.00 -7.13 15.64
N GLY A 9 8.79 -7.97 14.61
CA GLY A 9 7.59 -7.96 13.77
C GLY A 9 6.26 -8.23 14.50
N ALA A 10 6.22 -9.17 15.45
CA ALA A 10 4.99 -9.53 16.15
C ALA A 10 4.55 -8.39 17.09
N ALA A 11 5.50 -7.82 17.85
CA ALA A 11 5.21 -6.68 18.72
C ALA A 11 4.74 -5.44 17.92
N ALA A 12 5.38 -5.17 16.77
CA ALA A 12 4.97 -4.08 15.89
C ALA A 12 3.56 -4.31 15.32
N LEU A 13 3.24 -5.54 14.92
CA LEU A 13 1.92 -5.89 14.39
C LEU A 13 0.83 -5.79 15.46
N ASP A 14 1.11 -6.16 16.70
CA ASP A 14 0.17 -6.03 17.82
C ASP A 14 -0.08 -4.56 18.16
N ALA A 15 0.98 -3.73 18.22
CA ALA A 15 0.84 -2.29 18.44
C ALA A 15 0.02 -1.63 17.32
N ALA A 16 0.29 -1.99 16.07
CA ALA A 16 -0.47 -1.52 14.92
C ALA A 16 -1.95 -1.96 14.98
N ARG A 17 -2.21 -3.21 15.41
CA ARG A 17 -3.57 -3.71 15.60
C ARG A 17 -4.31 -2.90 16.64
N SER A 18 -3.70 -2.62 17.78
CA SER A 18 -4.31 -1.78 18.82
C SER A 18 -4.61 -0.36 18.33
N LEU A 19 -3.69 0.25 17.57
CA LEU A 19 -3.91 1.56 16.94
C LEU A 19 -5.14 1.55 16.02
N TYR A 20 -5.18 0.63 15.05
CA TYR A 20 -6.26 0.58 14.07
C TYR A 20 -7.61 0.22 14.71
N GLN A 21 -7.62 -0.67 15.71
CA GLN A 21 -8.82 -0.98 16.49
C GLN A 21 -9.35 0.24 17.25
N GLY A 22 -8.48 1.06 17.84
CA GLY A 22 -8.87 2.31 18.52
C GLY A 22 -9.57 3.30 17.58
N GLU A 23 -9.21 3.28 16.31
CA GLU A 23 -9.81 4.13 15.25
C GLU A 23 -11.02 3.45 14.58
N GLY A 24 -11.32 2.19 14.92
CA GLY A 24 -12.36 1.38 14.30
C GLY A 24 -12.05 1.02 12.85
N LEU A 25 -10.78 0.99 12.45
CA LEU A 25 -10.32 0.63 11.11
C LEU A 25 -9.85 -0.83 11.06
N ALA A 26 -10.01 -1.49 9.91
CA ALA A 26 -9.37 -2.78 9.69
C ALA A 26 -7.83 -2.62 9.64
N LEU A 27 -7.10 -3.56 10.22
CA LEU A 27 -5.64 -3.58 10.11
C LEU A 27 -5.23 -3.84 8.64
N PRO A 28 -4.32 -3.04 8.05
CA PRO A 28 -3.84 -3.29 6.70
C PRO A 28 -3.17 -4.66 6.56
N PRO A 29 -3.33 -5.34 5.41
CA PRO A 29 -2.74 -6.65 5.21
C PRO A 29 -1.21 -6.54 5.13
N VAL A 30 -0.54 -7.31 5.98
CA VAL A 30 0.91 -7.46 5.98
C VAL A 30 1.25 -8.80 5.33
N PRO A 31 1.98 -8.82 4.19
CA PRO A 31 2.44 -10.07 3.59
C PRO A 31 3.26 -10.88 4.59
N ALA A 32 3.02 -12.20 4.66
CA ALA A 32 3.64 -13.07 5.65
C ALA A 32 5.19 -13.04 5.63
N ALA A 33 5.77 -12.89 4.44
CA ALA A 33 7.22 -12.77 4.26
C ALA A 33 7.79 -11.46 4.84
N LEU A 34 6.98 -10.40 4.92
CA LEU A 34 7.40 -9.08 5.40
C LEU A 34 7.10 -8.86 6.89
N ALA A 35 6.16 -9.64 7.45
CA ALA A 35 5.76 -9.52 8.85
C ALA A 35 6.94 -9.61 9.85
N PRO A 36 7.93 -10.52 9.69
CA PRO A 36 9.07 -10.58 10.60
C PRO A 36 9.95 -9.32 10.62
N HIS A 37 9.95 -8.55 9.53
CA HIS A 37 10.76 -7.34 9.35
C HIS A 37 10.04 -6.06 9.77
N LEU A 38 8.75 -6.17 10.08
CA LEU A 38 7.91 -5.04 10.45
C LEU A 38 8.44 -4.39 11.74
N ARG A 39 8.60 -3.07 11.71
CA ARG A 39 8.98 -2.25 12.86
C ARG A 39 8.19 -0.96 12.87
N GLN A 40 8.08 -0.36 14.05
CA GLN A 40 7.55 0.98 14.19
C GLN A 40 8.62 1.99 13.71
N VAL A 41 8.25 2.85 12.76
CA VAL A 41 9.13 3.88 12.15
C VAL A 41 8.67 5.31 12.47
N GLY A 42 7.55 5.46 13.17
CA GLY A 42 7.03 6.71 13.69
C GLY A 42 5.96 6.46 14.76
N ALA A 43 5.44 7.51 15.38
CA ALA A 43 4.47 7.39 16.48
C ALA A 43 3.27 6.47 16.15
N THR A 44 2.82 6.52 14.90
CA THR A 44 1.64 5.79 14.38
C THR A 44 1.93 5.18 13.00
N ALA A 45 3.20 4.88 12.72
CA ALA A 45 3.69 4.41 11.42
C ALA A 45 4.57 3.17 11.57
N TYR A 46 4.39 2.21 10.65
CA TYR A 46 5.05 0.92 10.64
C TYR A 46 5.56 0.59 9.24
N ALA A 47 6.75 -0.02 9.14
CA ALA A 47 7.31 -0.44 7.86
C ALA A 47 8.21 -1.67 8.00
N SER A 48 8.33 -2.45 6.92
CA SER A 48 9.24 -3.61 6.86
C SER A 48 10.68 -3.23 6.48
N ARG A 49 10.91 -1.97 6.11
CA ARG A 49 12.24 -1.40 5.78
C ARG A 49 12.38 0.00 6.36
N ASP A 50 13.60 0.55 6.30
CA ASP A 50 13.83 1.94 6.68
C ASP A 50 13.28 2.86 5.58
N LEU A 51 12.83 4.04 5.99
CA LEU A 51 12.28 5.05 5.10
C LEU A 51 13.05 6.36 5.29
N ASP A 52 13.53 6.93 4.19
CA ASP A 52 14.17 8.25 4.20
C ASP A 52 13.15 9.41 4.20
N TRP A 53 11.87 9.08 4.08
CA TRP A 53 10.74 10.00 4.05
C TRP A 53 9.57 9.48 4.91
N THR A 54 8.56 10.30 5.11
CA THR A 54 7.39 9.96 5.92
C THR A 54 6.31 9.28 5.08
N LEU A 55 5.35 8.61 5.73
CA LEU A 55 4.18 8.08 5.03
C LEU A 55 3.37 9.17 4.29
N TYR A 56 3.52 10.45 4.65
CA TYR A 56 2.79 11.53 3.99
C TYR A 56 3.37 11.91 2.63
N ASP A 57 4.63 11.56 2.38
CA ASP A 57 5.39 11.87 1.17
C ASP A 57 5.00 10.90 0.03
N PHE A 58 3.72 10.90 -0.35
CA PHE A 58 3.13 9.96 -1.30
C PHE A 58 3.88 9.89 -2.63
N ASP A 59 4.26 11.05 -3.17
CA ASP A 59 4.97 11.11 -4.44
C ASP A 59 6.35 10.46 -4.37
N HIS A 60 7.04 10.44 -3.21
CA HIS A 60 8.31 9.73 -3.07
C HIS A 60 8.16 8.21 -3.25
N PHE A 61 7.10 7.60 -2.72
CA PHE A 61 6.83 6.18 -2.94
C PHE A 61 6.49 5.87 -4.39
N LEU A 62 5.80 6.79 -5.06
CA LEU A 62 5.45 6.62 -6.47
C LEU A 62 6.67 6.81 -7.37
N ASP A 63 7.47 7.84 -7.13
CA ASP A 63 8.68 8.17 -7.86
C ASP A 63 9.72 7.05 -7.74
N GLU A 64 9.83 6.41 -6.57
CA GLU A 64 10.68 5.23 -6.39
C GLU A 64 10.31 4.12 -7.38
N LEU A 65 9.02 3.78 -7.50
CA LEU A 65 8.53 2.77 -8.44
C LEU A 65 8.70 3.17 -9.91
N GLN A 66 8.70 4.47 -10.21
CA GLN A 66 8.89 5.00 -11.55
C GLN A 66 10.36 5.20 -11.93
N SER A 67 11.25 5.27 -10.94
CA SER A 67 12.67 5.59 -11.11
C SER A 67 13.42 4.59 -12.00
N GLY A 68 12.85 3.40 -12.19
CA GLY A 68 13.49 2.35 -12.97
C GLY A 68 14.52 1.52 -12.21
N LYS A 69 14.70 1.81 -10.92
CA LYS A 69 15.50 0.98 -10.03
C LYS A 69 14.65 -0.21 -9.57
N ALA A 70 15.31 -1.36 -9.37
CA ALA A 70 14.66 -2.49 -8.72
C ALA A 70 14.23 -2.06 -7.32
N VAL A 71 12.94 -2.24 -7.02
CA VAL A 71 12.36 -1.95 -5.71
C VAL A 71 12.04 -3.26 -5.03
N GLU A 72 12.79 -3.56 -3.97
CA GLU A 72 12.58 -4.73 -3.13
C GLU A 72 11.15 -4.73 -2.52
N PRO A 73 10.53 -5.89 -2.31
CA PRO A 73 9.24 -5.98 -1.66
C PRO A 73 9.24 -5.33 -0.27
N TYR A 74 8.22 -4.51 0.01
CA TYR A 74 8.04 -3.91 1.32
C TYR A 74 6.57 -3.62 1.61
N VAL A 75 6.29 -3.40 2.89
CA VAL A 75 5.02 -2.85 3.34
C VAL A 75 5.30 -1.69 4.30
N ALA A 76 4.57 -0.60 4.14
CA ALA A 76 4.60 0.56 5.03
C ALA A 76 3.17 1.08 5.20
N PHE A 77 2.74 1.32 6.42
CA PHE A 77 1.37 1.71 6.71
C PHE A 77 1.27 2.43 8.06
N GLY A 78 0.17 3.12 8.26
CA GLY A 78 -0.06 3.85 9.49
C GLY A 78 -1.04 4.99 9.31
N LEU A 79 -1.18 5.78 10.38
CA LEU A 79 -2.00 6.98 10.41
C LEU A 79 -1.05 8.15 10.58
N SER A 80 -0.94 9.05 9.60
CA SER A 80 0.02 10.16 9.65
C SER A 80 -0.62 11.45 9.19
N GLY A 81 -0.08 12.58 9.64
CA GLY A 81 -0.63 13.87 9.32
C GLY A 81 -0.01 15.06 10.04
N HIS A 82 -0.36 16.24 9.55
CA HIS A 82 0.07 17.52 10.10
C HIS A 82 -1.13 18.30 10.66
N GLY A 83 -1.25 18.39 11.98
CA GLY A 83 -2.33 19.10 12.66
C GLY A 83 -3.71 18.44 12.53
N LEU A 84 -4.77 19.24 12.75
CA LEU A 84 -6.16 18.74 12.85
C LEU A 84 -6.85 18.48 11.50
N ALA A 85 -6.29 18.99 10.39
CA ALA A 85 -6.95 18.99 9.09
C ALA A 85 -6.28 18.09 8.04
N LEU A 86 -5.03 17.68 8.27
CA LEU A 86 -4.24 16.93 7.29
C LEU A 86 -3.86 15.57 7.85
N GLN A 87 -4.86 14.77 8.24
CA GLN A 87 -4.67 13.40 8.70
C GLN A 87 -5.07 12.40 7.61
N ALA A 88 -4.32 11.32 7.49
CA ALA A 88 -4.54 10.28 6.50
C ALA A 88 -4.20 8.88 7.03
N ALA A 89 -4.93 7.90 6.53
CA ALA A 89 -4.58 6.50 6.61
C ALA A 89 -3.75 6.12 5.38
N HIS A 90 -2.63 5.46 5.61
CA HIS A 90 -1.64 5.11 4.60
C HIS A 90 -1.50 3.59 4.51
N TYR A 91 -1.39 3.08 3.29
CA TYR A 91 -1.01 1.70 3.01
C TYR A 91 -0.22 1.63 1.71
N TYR A 92 1.06 1.27 1.83
CA TYR A 92 1.99 1.08 0.72
C TYR A 92 2.46 -0.37 0.79
N ALA A 93 2.02 -1.20 -0.14
CA ALA A 93 2.44 -2.59 -0.22
C ALA A 93 2.97 -2.89 -1.62
N VAL A 94 4.25 -3.20 -1.68
CA VAL A 94 4.99 -3.46 -2.91
C VAL A 94 5.48 -4.89 -2.89
N THR A 95 5.19 -5.61 -3.96
CA THR A 95 5.70 -6.95 -4.26
C THR A 95 6.31 -6.94 -5.66
N ASP A 96 6.93 -8.04 -6.06
CA ASP A 96 7.49 -8.19 -7.41
C ASP A 96 6.45 -8.06 -8.52
N ARG A 97 5.17 -8.32 -8.21
CA ARG A 97 4.07 -8.43 -9.17
C ARG A 97 3.04 -7.32 -9.06
N CYS A 98 2.95 -6.68 -7.90
CA CYS A 98 1.93 -5.70 -7.60
C CYS A 98 2.46 -4.62 -6.66
N ALA A 99 2.10 -3.36 -6.90
CA ALA A 99 2.23 -2.30 -5.91
C ALA A 99 0.88 -1.63 -5.69
N VAL A 100 0.49 -1.53 -4.42
CA VAL A 100 -0.67 -0.76 -3.99
C VAL A 100 -0.18 0.40 -3.14
N LEU A 101 -0.43 1.62 -3.59
CA LEU A 101 -0.19 2.83 -2.82
C LEU A 101 -1.54 3.48 -2.52
N PHE A 102 -1.91 3.55 -1.25
CA PHE A 102 -3.18 4.06 -0.77
C PHE A 102 -2.94 5.12 0.29
N GLN A 103 -3.54 6.30 0.09
CA GLN A 103 -3.49 7.42 1.01
C GLN A 103 -4.87 8.07 1.08
N MET A 104 -5.62 7.78 2.13
CA MET A 104 -6.98 8.27 2.29
C MET A 104 -7.08 9.24 3.45
N ARG A 105 -7.77 10.37 3.26
CA ARG A 105 -8.05 11.30 4.35
C ARG A 105 -8.78 10.58 5.49
N TRP A 106 -8.32 10.78 6.72
CA TRP A 106 -8.87 10.17 7.93
C TRP A 106 -8.88 11.16 9.09
N GLY A 107 -9.74 11.00 10.09
CA GLY A 107 -9.67 11.75 11.35
C GLY A 107 -9.96 13.26 11.30
N THR A 108 -10.43 13.82 10.17
CA THR A 108 -10.70 15.27 10.09
C THR A 108 -12.12 15.61 10.54
N PRO A 109 -12.39 16.81 11.12
CA PRO A 109 -13.72 17.21 11.58
C PRO A 109 -14.81 17.24 10.48
N MET A 110 -14.39 17.31 9.21
CA MET A 110 -15.28 17.38 8.05
C MET A 110 -15.69 16.01 7.51
N ASN A 111 -15.13 14.93 8.07
CA ASN A 111 -15.31 13.57 7.60
C ASN A 111 -16.64 12.95 8.05
N ARG A 112 -17.03 11.86 7.39
CA ARG A 112 -18.15 11.00 7.78
C ARG A 112 -17.56 9.68 8.26
N PRO A 113 -17.26 9.52 9.56
CA PRO A 113 -16.40 8.45 10.06
C PRO A 113 -16.81 7.05 9.58
N GLU A 114 -18.11 6.74 9.57
CA GLU A 114 -18.61 5.45 9.09
C GLU A 114 -18.38 5.22 7.59
N GLN A 115 -18.60 6.24 6.76
CA GLN A 115 -18.38 6.14 5.32
C GLN A 115 -16.89 6.01 5.00
N ASP A 116 -16.05 6.73 5.74
CA ASP A 116 -14.59 6.66 5.55
C ASP A 116 -14.04 5.32 6.02
N ARG A 117 -14.55 4.73 7.11
CA ARG A 117 -14.22 3.35 7.51
C ARG A 117 -14.58 2.35 6.42
N GLN A 118 -15.80 2.43 5.90
CA GLN A 118 -16.25 1.54 4.84
C GLN A 118 -15.37 1.65 3.59
N ARG A 119 -14.98 2.87 3.21
CA ARG A 119 -14.08 3.11 2.08
C ARG A 119 -12.68 2.57 2.33
N HIS A 120 -12.13 2.80 3.51
CA HIS A 120 -10.84 2.25 3.92
C HIS A 120 -10.83 0.72 3.82
N ASP A 121 -11.80 0.07 4.45
CA ASP A 121 -11.86 -1.39 4.52
C ASP A 121 -12.13 -2.00 3.14
N ALA A 122 -12.94 -1.34 2.32
CA ALA A 122 -13.14 -1.74 0.92
C ALA A 122 -11.84 -1.61 0.10
N ALA A 123 -11.10 -0.51 0.25
CA ALA A 123 -9.82 -0.33 -0.43
C ALA A 123 -8.80 -1.41 -0.05
N LEU A 124 -8.69 -1.74 1.24
CA LEU A 124 -7.83 -2.83 1.71
C LEU A 124 -8.28 -4.20 1.16
N SER A 125 -9.59 -4.47 1.14
CA SER A 125 -10.12 -5.72 0.57
C SER A 125 -9.81 -5.83 -0.93
N PHE A 126 -9.93 -4.74 -1.69
CA PHE A 126 -9.57 -4.74 -3.10
C PHE A 126 -8.06 -4.83 -3.32
N ALA A 127 -7.24 -4.24 -2.46
CA ALA A 127 -5.79 -4.37 -2.50
C ALA A 127 -5.36 -5.83 -2.36
N GLN A 128 -5.92 -6.56 -1.40
CA GLN A 128 -5.67 -8.00 -1.24
C GLN A 128 -6.06 -8.80 -2.48
N LYS A 129 -7.23 -8.49 -3.06
CA LYS A 129 -7.71 -9.15 -4.28
C LYS A 129 -6.79 -8.87 -5.48
N LEU A 130 -6.30 -7.64 -5.59
CA LEU A 130 -5.35 -7.24 -6.63
C LEU A 130 -4.01 -7.98 -6.49
N GLN A 131 -3.44 -8.00 -5.29
CA GLN A 131 -2.21 -8.75 -5.01
C GLN A 131 -2.37 -10.24 -5.31
N ALA A 132 -3.42 -10.88 -4.79
CA ALA A 132 -3.67 -12.30 -5.03
C ALA A 132 -3.88 -12.62 -6.51
N ALA A 133 -4.59 -11.75 -7.26
CA ALA A 133 -4.75 -11.91 -8.69
C ALA A 133 -3.42 -11.77 -9.45
N ALA A 134 -2.55 -10.85 -9.03
CA ALA A 134 -1.25 -10.66 -9.66
C ALA A 134 -0.35 -11.88 -9.44
N ASP A 135 -0.33 -12.43 -8.22
CA ASP A 135 0.42 -13.63 -7.87
C ASP A 135 -0.08 -14.87 -8.64
N ALA A 136 -1.40 -15.04 -8.75
CA ALA A 136 -2.00 -16.14 -9.51
C ALA A 136 -1.66 -16.07 -11.01
N ARG A 137 -1.61 -14.87 -11.59
CA ARG A 137 -1.21 -14.67 -12.99
C ARG A 137 0.27 -14.90 -13.21
N ALA A 138 1.12 -14.49 -12.27
CA ALA A 138 2.55 -14.76 -12.33
C ALA A 138 2.82 -16.27 -12.32
N THR A 139 2.15 -16.99 -11.42
CA THR A 139 2.26 -18.46 -11.30
C THR A 139 1.79 -19.20 -12.55
N SER A 140 0.81 -18.65 -13.28
CA SER A 140 0.31 -19.24 -14.53
C SER A 140 1.05 -18.81 -15.80
N GLY A 141 2.11 -17.99 -15.68
CA GLY A 141 2.88 -17.48 -16.83
C GLY A 141 2.12 -16.48 -17.70
N LYS A 142 0.98 -15.97 -17.23
CA LYS A 142 0.11 -15.04 -17.97
C LYS A 142 0.34 -13.56 -17.61
N SER A 143 1.46 -13.25 -16.97
CA SER A 143 1.83 -11.87 -16.66
C SER A 143 2.80 -11.33 -17.70
N PRO A 144 2.70 -10.04 -18.09
CA PRO A 144 3.74 -9.42 -18.89
C PRO A 144 5.10 -9.58 -18.18
N SER A 145 6.08 -10.18 -18.86
CA SER A 145 7.36 -10.52 -18.25
C SER A 145 8.06 -9.24 -17.76
N GLY A 146 8.59 -9.29 -16.53
CA GLY A 146 9.32 -8.18 -15.94
C GLY A 146 8.46 -6.94 -15.63
N GLN A 147 7.12 -7.04 -15.63
CA GLN A 147 6.24 -5.95 -15.21
C GLN A 147 5.48 -6.26 -13.92
N ARG A 148 5.11 -5.20 -13.22
CA ARG A 148 4.18 -5.20 -12.09
C ARG A 148 3.02 -4.25 -12.35
N ILE A 149 1.84 -4.62 -11.89
CA ILE A 149 0.69 -3.71 -11.87
C ILE A 149 0.85 -2.76 -10.68
N VAL A 150 0.68 -1.45 -10.91
CA VAL A 150 0.75 -0.44 -9.85
C VAL A 150 -0.58 0.30 -9.78
N ALA A 151 -1.18 0.30 -8.60
CA ALA A 151 -2.37 1.09 -8.28
C ALA A 151 -2.00 2.15 -7.25
N ALA A 152 -2.20 3.42 -7.59
CA ALA A 152 -1.92 4.57 -6.75
C ALA A 152 -3.24 5.34 -6.51
N GLU A 153 -3.72 5.36 -5.28
CA GLU A 153 -4.98 5.95 -4.88
C GLU A 153 -4.77 6.91 -3.72
N SER A 154 -4.91 8.21 -3.99
CA SER A 154 -4.73 9.25 -2.98
C SER A 154 -5.89 10.24 -2.97
N SER A 155 -6.35 10.59 -1.77
CA SER A 155 -7.28 11.71 -1.53
C SER A 155 -6.67 13.09 -1.83
N PHE A 156 -5.36 13.17 -2.04
CA PHE A 156 -4.61 14.41 -2.21
C PHE A 156 -3.89 14.49 -3.57
N HIS A 157 -3.39 13.36 -4.08
CA HIS A 157 -2.61 13.30 -5.33
C HIS A 157 -3.40 12.70 -6.51
N GLY A 158 -4.67 12.38 -6.30
CA GLY A 158 -5.53 11.71 -7.29
C GLY A 158 -5.31 10.20 -7.36
N SER A 159 -6.03 9.56 -8.28
CA SER A 159 -6.04 8.10 -8.43
C SER A 159 -5.64 7.71 -9.84
N ARG A 160 -4.68 6.80 -9.97
CA ARG A 160 -4.13 6.32 -11.24
C ARG A 160 -3.53 4.93 -11.13
N TRP A 161 -3.48 4.20 -12.24
CA TRP A 161 -2.81 2.90 -12.30
C TRP A 161 -1.97 2.76 -13.58
N ALA A 162 -0.97 1.88 -13.56
CA ALA A 162 -0.11 1.59 -14.71
C ALA A 162 0.54 0.21 -14.60
N TRP A 163 1.06 -0.28 -15.73
CA TRP A 163 2.05 -1.35 -15.75
C TRP A 163 3.44 -0.73 -15.71
N LEU A 164 4.24 -1.07 -14.69
CA LEU A 164 5.61 -0.60 -14.54
C LEU A 164 6.58 -1.78 -14.65
N PRO A 165 7.80 -1.59 -15.16
CA PRO A 165 8.84 -2.60 -15.01
C PRO A 165 9.10 -2.89 -13.53
N ALA A 166 9.34 -4.16 -13.19
CA ALA A 166 9.68 -4.57 -11.83
C ALA A 166 11.16 -4.30 -11.49
N ASP A 167 12.06 -4.54 -12.45
CA ASP A 167 13.50 -4.67 -12.20
C ASP A 167 14.38 -3.87 -13.19
N ALA A 168 13.78 -2.96 -13.96
CA ALA A 168 14.50 -2.23 -15.00
C ALA A 168 13.97 -0.80 -15.21
N ALA A 169 14.81 0.06 -15.77
CA ALA A 169 14.37 1.38 -16.18
C ALA A 169 13.34 1.28 -17.30
N PRO A 170 12.23 2.04 -17.22
CA PRO A 170 11.25 2.01 -18.28
C PRO A 170 11.86 2.61 -19.55
N ALA A 171 11.74 1.90 -20.67
CA ALA A 171 12.27 2.36 -21.97
C ALA A 171 11.53 3.61 -22.49
N SER A 172 10.38 3.95 -21.91
CA SER A 172 9.54 5.11 -22.22
C SER A 172 8.76 5.54 -20.97
N GLN A 173 8.17 6.73 -20.96
CA GLN A 173 7.36 7.17 -19.83
C GLN A 173 6.19 6.19 -19.57
N PRO A 174 5.90 5.85 -18.30
CA PRO A 174 4.76 4.98 -17.99
C PRO A 174 3.43 5.55 -18.49
N ALA A 175 2.63 4.70 -19.13
CA ALA A 175 1.27 5.03 -19.53
C ALA A 175 0.34 4.95 -18.30
N TRP A 176 0.18 6.07 -17.61
CA TRP A 176 -0.74 6.17 -16.47
C TRP A 176 -2.20 6.30 -16.93
N HIS A 177 -3.06 5.45 -16.37
CA HIS A 177 -4.50 5.52 -16.52
C HIS A 177 -5.12 6.21 -15.32
N ALA A 178 -5.67 7.40 -15.51
CA ALA A 178 -6.41 8.11 -14.46
C ALA A 178 -7.67 7.32 -14.07
N SER A 179 -7.97 7.26 -12.78
CA SER A 179 -9.14 6.55 -12.24
C SER A 179 -10.08 7.53 -11.55
N ARG A 180 -11.39 7.37 -11.82
CA ARG A 180 -12.47 8.05 -11.09
C ARG A 180 -13.21 7.12 -10.12
N GLY A 181 -13.11 5.81 -10.32
CA GLY A 181 -13.81 4.77 -9.55
C GLY A 181 -12.99 4.10 -8.46
N GLY A 182 -11.69 4.44 -8.36
CA GLY A 182 -10.72 3.81 -7.47
C GLY A 182 -9.65 3.08 -8.28
N ALA A 183 -8.40 3.50 -8.16
CA ALA A 183 -7.31 2.97 -8.97
C ALA A 183 -7.05 1.49 -8.69
N ILE A 184 -7.29 1.06 -7.44
CA ILE A 184 -7.12 -0.35 -7.03
C ILE A 184 -8.12 -1.25 -7.77
N VAL A 185 -9.37 -0.80 -7.90
CA VAL A 185 -10.43 -1.55 -8.58
C VAL A 185 -10.17 -1.58 -10.09
N ASP A 186 -9.82 -0.44 -10.69
CA ASP A 186 -9.54 -0.37 -12.12
C ASP A 186 -8.34 -1.23 -12.51
N ALA A 187 -7.26 -1.21 -11.69
CA ALA A 187 -6.12 -2.10 -11.86
C ALA A 187 -6.51 -3.58 -11.77
N LEU A 188 -7.38 -3.94 -10.82
CA LEU A 188 -7.89 -5.31 -10.67
C LEU A 188 -8.71 -5.75 -11.89
N VAL A 189 -9.52 -4.85 -12.46
CA VAL A 189 -10.27 -5.11 -13.68
C VAL A 189 -9.32 -5.31 -14.86
N ALA A 190 -8.37 -4.41 -15.06
CA ALA A 190 -7.38 -4.50 -16.13
C ALA A 190 -6.57 -5.80 -16.06
N LEU A 191 -6.15 -6.19 -14.86
CA LEU A 191 -5.43 -7.44 -14.61
C LEU A 191 -6.24 -8.68 -15.00
N LYS A 192 -7.57 -8.65 -14.76
CA LYS A 192 -8.48 -9.74 -15.16
C LYS A 192 -8.74 -9.78 -16.66
N GLN A 193 -8.69 -8.62 -17.34
CA GLN A 193 -8.95 -8.50 -18.77
C GLN A 193 -7.78 -8.96 -19.67
N LEU A 194 -6.57 -9.13 -19.12
CA LEU A 194 -5.42 -9.70 -19.85
C LEU A 194 -5.59 -11.21 -20.17
N GLY A 195 -6.83 -11.74 -20.14
CA GLY A 195 -7.18 -13.13 -20.42
C GLY A 195 -7.20 -13.45 -21.90
#